data_AF-A0A645D7Z8-F1
#
_entry.id   AF-A0A645D7Z8-F1
#
_cell.length_a   1.000
_cell.length_b   1.000
_cell.length_c   1.000
_cell.angle_alpha   90.00
_cell.angle_beta   90.00
_cell.angle_gamma   90.00
#
_symmetry.space_group_name_H-M   'P 1'
#
loop_
_entity.id
_entity.type
_entity.pdbx_description
1 polymer ?
#
loop_
_entity_poly.entity_id
_entity_poly.type
_entity_poly.pdbx_seq_one_letter_code
_entity_poly.pdbx_strand_id
1 'polypeptide(L)'
;MPSRNARHGNLFTWNGIMNIMNAKYEKDPEPIDRHCGCPTCRSFSRAYIRHLFKAKEMLAMRLCVLHNLYFYNELMAKIRESIQNDSFDIFMESNVYRLGERI
;
A
#
# COMPACT_ATOMS: atom_id res chain seq x y z
N MET A 1 -8.05 -4.89 -9.44
CA MET A 1 -8.37 -5.63 -8.19
C MET A 1 -7.10 -5.75 -7.34
N PRO A 2 -7.12 -5.32 -6.07
CA PRO A 2 -5.94 -5.04 -5.23
C PRO A 2 -4.98 -6.21 -5.02
N SER A 3 -5.50 -7.44 -4.98
CA SER A 3 -4.71 -8.66 -4.81
C SER A 3 -3.83 -8.98 -6.03
N ARG A 4 -4.33 -8.77 -7.25
CA ARG A 4 -3.54 -8.96 -8.49
C ARG A 4 -2.38 -7.97 -8.55
N ASN A 5 -2.63 -6.70 -8.23
CA ASN A 5 -1.61 -5.66 -8.21
C ASN A 5 -0.49 -5.97 -7.21
N ALA A 6 -0.87 -6.39 -5.99
CA ALA A 6 0.07 -6.81 -4.96
C ALA A 6 0.99 -7.95 -5.43
N ARG A 7 0.44 -8.97 -6.10
CA ARG A 7 1.25 -10.09 -6.62
C ARG A 7 2.27 -9.67 -7.68
N HIS A 8 2.06 -8.53 -8.32
CA HIS A 8 2.99 -7.94 -9.27
C HIS A 8 3.80 -6.77 -8.67
N GLY A 9 3.84 -6.65 -7.34
CA GLY A 9 4.66 -5.66 -6.64
C GLY A 9 4.10 -4.24 -6.62
N ASN A 10 2.87 -4.02 -7.11
CA ASN A 10 2.21 -2.72 -7.06
C ASN A 10 1.39 -2.60 -5.76
N LEU A 11 1.84 -1.70 -4.88
CA LEU A 11 1.34 -1.51 -3.53
C LEU A 11 0.65 -0.15 -3.41
N PHE A 12 -0.54 -0.15 -2.82
CA PHE A 12 -1.28 1.08 -2.58
C PHE A 12 -0.91 1.66 -1.22
N THR A 13 -0.64 2.96 -1.16
CA THR A 13 -0.31 3.70 0.05
C THR A 13 -1.06 5.02 0.05
N TRP A 14 -1.11 5.71 1.20
CA TRP A 14 -1.70 7.05 1.25
C TRP A 14 -0.91 8.11 0.48
N ASN A 15 0.32 7.80 0.06
CA ASN A 15 1.19 8.66 -0.73
C ASN A 15 1.21 8.30 -2.23
N GLY A 16 0.39 7.34 -2.66
CA GLY A 16 0.34 6.87 -4.05
C GLY A 16 0.67 5.38 -4.22
N ILE A 17 0.85 4.99 -5.48
CA ILE A 17 1.08 3.62 -5.93
C ILE A 17 2.58 3.35 -6.02
N MET A 18 3.07 2.52 -5.12
CA MET A 18 4.47 2.11 -5.03
C MET A 18 4.71 0.84 -5.85
N ASN A 19 5.77 0.81 -6.66
CA ASN A 19 6.32 -0.45 -7.18
C ASN A 19 7.51 -0.91 -6.32
N ILE A 20 7.29 -1.92 -5.47
CA ILE A 20 8.29 -2.39 -4.50
C ILE A 20 9.54 -2.98 -5.15
N MET A 21 9.50 -3.30 -6.45
CA MET A 21 10.65 -3.82 -7.20
C MET A 21 11.64 -2.74 -7.64
N ASN A 22 11.27 -1.46 -7.53
CA ASN A 22 12.14 -0.34 -7.89
C ASN A 22 13.45 -0.38 -7.10
N ALA A 23 14.55 0.01 -7.75
CA ALA A 23 15.90 -0.07 -7.17
C ALA A 23 16.05 0.77 -5.89
N LYS A 24 15.36 1.91 -5.79
CA LYS A 24 15.38 2.78 -4.61
C LYS A 24 14.96 2.09 -3.29
N TYR A 25 14.20 0.99 -3.38
CA TYR A 25 13.73 0.25 -2.20
C TYR A 25 14.67 -0.88 -1.77
N GLU A 26 15.80 -1.08 -2.45
CA GLU A 26 16.73 -2.19 -2.17
C GLU A 26 17.32 -2.20 -0.76
N LYS A 27 17.58 -1.01 -0.21
CA LYS A 27 18.14 -0.85 1.15
C LYS A 27 17.24 0.02 2.04
N ASP A 28 15.99 0.20 1.63
CA ASP A 28 15.03 1.02 2.37
C ASP A 28 14.52 0.25 3.60
N PRO A 29 14.89 0.67 4.83
CA PRO A 29 14.48 -0.03 6.05
C PRO A 29 13.04 0.28 6.46
N GLU A 30 12.38 1.23 5.78
CA GLU A 30 11.03 1.67 6.11
C GLU A 30 9.98 0.63 5.75
N PRO A 31 8.82 0.60 6.44
CA PRO A 31 7.69 -0.21 6.04
C PRO A 31 7.08 0.32 4.72
N ILE A 32 6.19 -0.45 4.09
CA ILE A 32 5.51 0.00 2.86
C ILE A 32 4.87 1.38 3.08
N ASP A 33 4.11 1.54 4.16
CA ASP A 33 3.50 2.80 4.59
C ASP A 33 3.64 2.95 6.12
N ARG A 34 4.18 4.08 6.59
CA ARG A 34 4.40 4.36 8.02
C ARG A 34 3.10 4.51 8.81
N HIS A 35 2.00 4.85 8.14
CA HIS A 35 0.70 5.03 8.77
C HIS A 35 -0.19 3.78 8.66
N CYS A 36 0.30 2.69 8.05
CA CYS A 36 -0.47 1.47 7.88
C CYS A 36 -0.29 0.51 9.08
N GLY A 37 -1.42 0.14 9.70
CA GLY A 37 -1.46 -0.79 10.84
C GLY A 37 -1.38 -2.28 10.47
N CYS A 38 -1.22 -2.64 9.19
CA CYS A 38 -1.26 -4.05 8.78
C CYS A 38 -0.07 -4.86 9.33
N PRO A 39 -0.20 -6.19 9.50
CA PRO A 39 0.91 -7.04 9.98
C PRO A 39 2.18 -6.91 9.14
N THR A 40 2.05 -6.67 7.83
CA THR A 40 3.20 -6.47 6.94
C THR A 40 3.98 -5.21 7.30
N CYS A 41 3.32 -4.05 7.40
CA CYS A 41 3.97 -2.77 7.70
C CYS A 41 4.52 -2.72 9.13
N ARG A 42 3.99 -3.51 10.07
CA ARG A 42 4.51 -3.56 11.43
C ARG A 42 5.79 -4.40 11.59
N SER A 43 6.06 -5.31 10.66
CA SER A 43 7.09 -6.35 10.87
C SER A 43 8.17 -6.37 9.81
N PHE A 44 7.94 -5.80 8.63
CA PHE A 44 8.83 -5.95 7.48
C PHE A 44 9.14 -4.62 6.79
N SER A 45 10.41 -4.47 6.42
CA SER A 45 10.88 -3.35 5.62
C SER A 45 10.61 -3.56 4.13
N ARG A 46 10.61 -2.46 3.37
CA ARG A 46 10.55 -2.46 1.91
C ARG A 46 11.72 -3.23 1.31
N ALA A 47 12.93 -3.07 1.85
CA ALA A 47 14.10 -3.83 1.46
C ALA A 47 13.89 -5.34 1.57
N TYR A 48 13.34 -5.80 2.69
CA TYR A 48 13.08 -7.22 2.91
C TYR A 48 12.03 -7.76 1.93
N ILE A 49 10.92 -7.04 1.75
CA ILE A 49 9.85 -7.46 0.83
C ILE A 49 10.38 -7.51 -0.62
N ARG A 50 11.15 -6.51 -1.04
CA ARG A 50 11.80 -6.50 -2.36
C ARG A 50 12.77 -7.67 -2.51
N HIS A 51 13.56 -7.96 -1.49
CA HIS A 51 14.46 -9.11 -1.48
C HIS A 51 13.68 -10.41 -1.71
N LEU A 52 12.56 -10.63 -1.00
CA LEU A 52 11.73 -11.81 -1.19
C LEU A 52 11.19 -11.92 -2.63
N PHE A 53 10.75 -10.82 -3.24
CA PHE A 53 10.34 -10.85 -4.65
C PHE A 53 11.50 -11.21 -5.58
N LYS A 54 12.69 -10.66 -5.36
CA LYS A 54 13.89 -10.98 -6.15
C LYS A 54 14.30 -12.45 -6.00
N ALA A 55 14.14 -13.01 -4.80
CA ALA A 55 14.34 -14.42 -4.49
C ALA A 55 13.22 -15.33 -5.03
N LYS A 56 12.15 -14.76 -5.62
CA LYS A 56 10.95 -15.48 -6.09
C LYS A 56 10.22 -16.24 -4.97
N GLU A 57 10.29 -15.72 -3.76
CA GLU A 57 9.62 -16.29 -2.59
C GLU A 57 8.13 -15.95 -2.57
N MET A 58 7.29 -16.97 -2.40
CA MET A 58 5.82 -16.78 -2.41
C MET A 58 5.34 -15.90 -1.24
N LEU A 59 6.12 -15.82 -0.17
CA LEU A 59 5.85 -14.96 0.98
C LEU A 59 5.72 -13.49 0.59
N ALA A 60 6.51 -13.01 -0.39
CA ALA A 60 6.44 -11.62 -0.86
C ALA A 60 5.02 -11.27 -1.32
N MET A 61 4.43 -12.13 -2.15
CA MET A 61 3.08 -11.96 -2.67
C MET A 61 2.04 -11.99 -1.55
N ARG A 62 2.16 -12.89 -0.56
CA ARG A 62 1.23 -12.97 0.57
C ARG A 62 1.23 -11.69 1.40
N LEU A 63 2.41 -11.19 1.76
CA LEU A 63 2.59 -9.96 2.53
C LEU A 63 2.03 -8.73 1.80
N CYS A 64 2.26 -8.66 0.49
CA CYS A 64 1.77 -7.57 -0.34
C CYS A 64 0.25 -7.59 -0.51
N VAL A 65 -0.34 -8.78 -0.67
CA VAL A 65 -1.80 -8.94 -0.75
C VAL A 65 -2.45 -8.51 0.57
N LEU A 66 -1.87 -8.93 1.70
CA LEU A 66 -2.34 -8.52 3.03
C LEU A 66 -2.33 -6.99 3.19
N HIS A 67 -1.22 -6.34 2.80
CA HIS A 67 -1.12 -4.88 2.82
C HIS A 67 -2.18 -4.20 1.94
N ASN A 68 -2.30 -4.60 0.68
CA ASN A 68 -3.25 -3.97 -0.24
C ASN A 68 -4.72 -4.17 0.19
N LEU A 69 -5.07 -5.33 0.74
CA LEU A 69 -6.42 -5.57 1.27
C LEU A 69 -6.69 -4.69 2.49
N TYR A 70 -5.71 -4.57 3.39
CA TYR A 70 -5.82 -3.69 4.56
C TYR A 70 -6.03 -2.22 4.13
N PHE A 71 -5.20 -1.73 3.21
CA PHE A 71 -5.32 -0.38 2.66
C PHE A 71 -6.71 -0.12 2.07
N TYR A 72 -7.24 -1.04 1.26
CA TYR A 72 -8.57 -0.88 0.67
C TYR A 72 -9.67 -0.86 1.74
N ASN A 73 -9.57 -1.68 2.78
CA ASN A 73 -10.53 -1.67 3.88
C ASN A 73 -10.49 -0.33 4.64
N GLU A 74 -9.31 0.22 4.91
CA GLU A 74 -9.15 1.55 5.52
C GLU A 74 -9.69 2.66 4.61
N LEU A 75 -9.35 2.63 3.32
CA LEU A 75 -9.86 3.61 2.35
C LEU A 75 -11.38 3.63 2.34
N MET A 76 -12.01 2.46 2.30
CA MET A 76 -13.47 2.35 2.34
C MET A 76 -14.05 2.80 3.68
N ALA A 77 -13.35 2.60 4.80
CA ALA A 77 -13.77 3.12 6.10
C ALA A 77 -13.75 4.66 6.12
N LYS A 78 -12.67 5.29 5.64
CA LYS A 78 -12.58 6.75 5.56
C LYS A 78 -13.59 7.37 4.60
N ILE A 79 -13.88 6.69 3.49
CA ILE A 79 -14.96 7.10 2.58
C ILE A 79 -16.30 7.12 3.33
N ARG A 80 -16.66 6.02 4.02
CA ARG A 80 -17.91 5.97 4.79
C ARG A 80 -17.98 7.03 5.89
N GLU A 81 -16.89 7.26 6.61
CA GLU A 81 -16.78 8.31 7.63
C GLU A 81 -16.98 9.71 7.03
N SER A 82 -16.34 10.01 5.90
CA SER A 82 -16.49 11.32 5.23
C SER A 82 -17.91 11.56 4.71
N ILE A 83 -18.62 10.51 4.30
CA ILE A 83 -20.04 10.60 3.91
C ILE A 83 -20.90 10.90 5.14
N GLN A 84 -20.65 10.23 6.27
CA GLN A 84 -21.38 10.49 7.53
C GLN A 84 -21.18 11.90 8.08
N ASN A 85 -20.04 12.51 7.78
CA ASN A 85 -19.67 13.86 8.22
C ASN A 85 -19.96 14.94 7.15
N ASP A 86 -20.69 14.62 6.08
CA ASP A 86 -20.98 15.52 4.95
C ASP A 86 -19.72 16.18 4.34
N SER A 87 -18.59 15.48 4.39
CA SER A 87 -17.27 15.98 3.98
C SER A 87 -16.62 15.13 2.87
N PHE A 88 -17.42 14.36 2.13
CA PHE A 88 -16.93 13.44 1.10
C PHE A 88 -16.23 14.17 -0.06
N ASP A 89 -16.76 15.31 -0.50
CA ASP A 89 -16.18 16.07 -1.62
C ASP A 89 -14.75 16.53 -1.29
N ILE A 90 -14.56 17.08 -0.09
CA ILE A 90 -13.23 17.48 0.42
C ILE A 90 -12.29 16.27 0.49
N PHE A 91 -12.79 15.13 0.98
CA PHE A 91 -12.01 13.89 1.01
C PHE A 91 -11.60 13.44 -0.40
N MET A 92 -12.52 13.48 -1.36
CA MET A 92 -12.29 13.07 -2.74
C MET A 92 -11.27 13.97 -3.44
N GLU A 93 -11.45 15.28 -3.40
CA GLU A 93 -10.53 16.27 -3.99
C GLU A 93 -9.10 16.11 -3.45
N SER A 94 -8.97 15.92 -2.12
CA SER A 94 -7.68 15.78 -1.45
C SER A 94 -6.94 14.47 -1.76
N ASN A 95 -7.66 13.42 -2.18
CA ASN A 95 -7.10 12.07 -2.29
C ASN A 95 -7.06 11.52 -3.72
N VAL A 96 -7.97 11.90 -4.62
CA VAL A 96 -8.12 11.24 -5.93
C VAL A 96 -6.83 11.28 -6.75
N TYR A 97 -6.16 12.44 -6.81
CA TYR A 97 -4.90 12.60 -7.53
C TYR A 97 -3.74 11.92 -6.82
N ARG A 98 -3.62 12.16 -5.50
CA ARG A 98 -2.55 11.60 -4.66
C ARG A 98 -2.53 10.07 -4.69
N LEU A 99 -3.69 9.43 -4.58
CA LEU A 99 -3.79 7.95 -4.57
C LEU A 99 -3.61 7.34 -5.96
N GLY A 100 -3.79 8.13 -7.03
CA GLY A 100 -3.58 7.71 -8.42
C GLY A 100 -2.13 7.84 -8.91
N GLU A 101 -1.31 8.62 -8.21
CA GLU A 101 0.09 8.89 -8.58
C GLU A 101 0.98 7.65 -8.38
N ARG A 102 1.95 7.43 -9.27
CA ARG A 102 2.96 6.37 -9.11
C ARG A 102 4.23 6.94 -8.50
N ILE A 103 4.73 6.29 -7.45
CA ILE A 103 5.90 6.72 -6.68
C ILE A 103 7.08 5.77 -6.78
#